data_AF-A0A673C6W8-F1
#
_entry.id   AF-A0A673C6W8-F1
#
_cell.length_a   1.000
_cell.length_b   1.000
_cell.length_c   1.000
_cell.angle_alpha   90.00
_cell.angle_beta   90.00
_cell.angle_gamma   90.00
#
_symmetry.space_group_name_H-M   'P 1'
#
loop_
_entity.id
_entity.type
_entity.pdbx_description
1 polymer ?
#
loop_
_entity_poly.entity_id
_entity_poly.type
_entity_poly.pdbx_seq_one_letter_code
_entity_poly.pdbx_strand_id
1 'polypeptide(L)'
;MISREEADQLLSQAEGSYLIRESQRQPGTYTLALRFGNQTRNFRLYHDGKHFVGEKRFESIHDLVTDGLITLYIETKAAEYIAKMTINPIYEHVGYTTLNQEPTLKKHLPHSPEAPDGPDENKLLMTASTAKASAH
;
A
#
# COMPACT_ATOMS: atom_id res chain seq x y z
N MET A 1 -30.99 -19.87 -19.84
CA MET A 1 -29.86 -19.02 -19.38
C MET A 1 -30.44 -17.85 -18.58
N ILE A 2 -29.90 -17.59 -17.40
CA ILE A 2 -30.29 -16.44 -16.56
C ILE A 2 -29.64 -15.17 -17.14
N SER A 3 -30.40 -14.07 -17.26
CA SER A 3 -29.88 -12.79 -17.72
C SER A 3 -28.99 -12.10 -16.68
N ARG A 4 -28.38 -10.96 -17.02
CA ARG A 4 -27.62 -10.17 -16.04
C ARG A 4 -28.56 -9.53 -15.03
N GLU A 5 -29.69 -9.02 -15.50
CA GLU A 5 -30.70 -8.31 -14.72
C GLU A 5 -31.39 -9.26 -13.73
N GLU A 6 -31.69 -10.49 -14.17
CA GLU A 6 -32.22 -11.54 -13.29
C GLU A 6 -31.18 -11.97 -12.24
N ALA A 7 -29.92 -12.11 -12.62
CA ALA A 7 -28.84 -12.43 -11.68
C ALA A 7 -28.67 -11.31 -10.62
N ASP A 8 -28.76 -10.05 -11.02
CA ASP A 8 -28.69 -8.91 -10.09
C ASP A 8 -29.82 -8.92 -9.07
N GLN A 9 -31.03 -9.29 -9.49
CA GLN A 9 -32.18 -9.43 -8.59
C GLN A 9 -31.98 -10.58 -7.59
N LEU A 10 -31.56 -11.76 -8.07
CA LEU A 10 -31.31 -12.92 -7.21
C LEU A 10 -30.21 -12.67 -6.18
N LEU A 11 -29.15 -11.95 -6.58
CA LEU A 11 -28.00 -11.65 -5.73
C LEU A 11 -28.21 -10.45 -4.81
N SER A 12 -29.28 -9.68 -4.98
CA SER A 12 -29.54 -8.46 -4.21
C SER A 12 -29.81 -8.71 -2.72
N GLN A 13 -30.14 -9.95 -2.33
CA GLN A 13 -30.60 -10.28 -0.99
C GLN A 13 -29.49 -10.25 0.07
N ALA A 14 -28.25 -10.60 -0.28
CA ALA A 14 -27.15 -10.66 0.67
C ALA A 14 -25.78 -10.41 0.02
N GLU A 15 -24.95 -9.64 0.70
CA GLU A 15 -23.56 -9.40 0.32
C GLU A 15 -22.75 -10.71 0.32
N GLY A 16 -21.87 -10.89 -0.65
CA GLY A 16 -21.09 -12.12 -0.81
C GLY A 16 -21.84 -13.27 -1.50
N SER A 17 -23.15 -13.12 -1.77
CA SER A 17 -23.91 -14.10 -2.56
C SER A 17 -23.32 -14.23 -3.97
N TYR A 18 -23.37 -15.43 -4.53
CA TYR A 18 -22.89 -15.69 -5.87
C TYR A 18 -23.71 -16.75 -6.61
N LEU A 19 -23.64 -16.71 -7.93
CA LEU A 19 -24.18 -17.74 -8.82
C LEU A 19 -23.31 -17.90 -10.06
N ILE A 20 -23.40 -19.07 -10.68
CA ILE A 20 -22.79 -19.32 -11.99
C ILE A 20 -23.92 -19.30 -13.03
N ARG A 21 -23.69 -18.59 -14.12
CA ARG A 21 -24.60 -18.58 -15.28
C ARG A 21 -23.82 -18.73 -16.57
N GLU A 22 -24.43 -19.38 -17.54
CA GLU A 22 -23.88 -19.44 -18.89
C GLU A 22 -24.11 -18.09 -19.61
N SER A 23 -23.18 -17.70 -20.48
CA SER A 23 -23.17 -16.41 -21.17
C SER A 23 -24.15 -16.38 -22.35
N GLN A 24 -25.16 -15.52 -22.29
CA GLN A 24 -26.10 -15.29 -23.41
C GLN A 24 -25.43 -14.82 -24.70
N ARG A 25 -24.25 -14.19 -24.62
CA ARG A 25 -23.50 -13.70 -25.79
C ARG A 25 -22.63 -14.78 -26.42
N GLN A 26 -22.22 -15.78 -25.64
CA GLN A 26 -21.31 -16.83 -26.07
C GLN A 26 -21.70 -18.15 -25.38
N PRO A 27 -22.53 -18.97 -26.03
CA PRO A 27 -22.85 -20.32 -25.54
C PRO A 27 -21.59 -21.13 -25.25
N GLY A 28 -21.63 -21.96 -24.21
CA GLY A 28 -20.51 -22.75 -23.72
C GLY A 28 -19.50 -21.98 -22.85
N THR A 29 -19.69 -20.68 -22.63
CA THR A 29 -18.87 -19.88 -21.69
C THR A 29 -19.66 -19.57 -20.42
N TYR A 30 -19.04 -19.77 -19.26
CA TYR A 30 -19.67 -19.52 -17.96
C TYR A 30 -19.16 -18.23 -17.32
N THR A 31 -20.00 -17.64 -16.49
CA THR A 31 -19.73 -16.40 -15.74
C THR A 31 -20.07 -16.64 -14.27
N LEU A 32 -19.13 -16.31 -13.39
CA LEU A 32 -19.36 -16.16 -11.96
C LEU A 32 -19.88 -14.74 -11.70
N ALA A 33 -21.12 -14.64 -11.23
CA ALA A 33 -21.70 -13.39 -10.76
C ALA A 33 -21.62 -13.36 -9.22
N LEU A 34 -21.00 -12.33 -8.66
CA LEU A 34 -20.70 -12.19 -7.23
C LEU A 34 -21.17 -10.83 -6.71
N ARG A 35 -21.93 -10.81 -5.62
CA ARG A 35 -22.39 -9.57 -4.96
C ARG A 35 -21.28 -9.00 -4.08
N PHE A 36 -20.81 -7.80 -4.39
CA PHE A 36 -19.83 -7.08 -3.59
C PHE A 36 -19.94 -5.56 -3.78
N GLY A 37 -19.93 -4.81 -2.69
CA GLY A 37 -20.05 -3.36 -2.65
C GLY A 37 -21.40 -2.87 -3.18
N ASN A 38 -22.49 -3.56 -2.87
CA ASN A 38 -23.83 -3.27 -3.41
C ASN A 38 -23.91 -3.34 -4.96
N GLN A 39 -22.97 -4.04 -5.59
CA GLN A 39 -22.90 -4.24 -7.03
C GLN A 39 -22.65 -5.71 -7.35
N THR A 40 -23.12 -6.16 -8.51
CA THR A 40 -22.79 -7.51 -9.00
C THR A 40 -21.57 -7.45 -9.89
N ARG A 41 -20.49 -8.08 -9.45
CA ARG A 41 -19.26 -8.26 -10.22
C ARG A 41 -19.38 -9.53 -11.05
N ASN A 42 -19.07 -9.44 -12.34
CA ASN A 42 -19.18 -10.55 -13.29
C ASN A 42 -17.78 -10.95 -13.76
N PHE A 43 -17.38 -12.19 -13.49
CA PHE A 43 -16.08 -12.73 -13.86
C PHE A 43 -16.26 -13.91 -14.82
N ARG A 44 -15.47 -13.96 -15.89
CA ARG A 44 -15.46 -15.12 -16.78
C ARG A 44 -14.87 -16.31 -16.04
N LEU A 45 -15.62 -17.39 -15.95
CA LEU A 45 -15.23 -18.60 -15.25
C LEU A 45 -14.66 -19.62 -16.24
N TYR A 46 -13.50 -20.16 -15.90
CA TYR A 46 -12.80 -21.18 -16.66
C TYR A 46 -12.64 -22.46 -15.82
N HIS A 47 -12.43 -23.57 -16.52
CA HIS A 47 -12.22 -24.87 -15.91
C HIS A 47 -11.29 -25.74 -16.78
N ASP A 48 -10.16 -26.15 -16.21
CA ASP A 48 -9.16 -27.05 -16.83
C ASP A 48 -8.89 -28.30 -15.97
N GLY A 49 -9.88 -28.69 -15.16
CA GLY A 49 -9.75 -29.65 -14.05
C GLY A 49 -9.75 -28.95 -12.69
N LYS A 50 -9.48 -27.65 -12.67
CA LYS A 50 -9.66 -26.74 -11.54
C LYS A 50 -10.45 -25.50 -11.97
N HIS A 51 -11.07 -24.80 -11.03
CA HIS A 51 -11.82 -23.57 -11.30
C HIS A 51 -10.93 -22.33 -11.19
N PHE A 52 -11.10 -21.37 -12.11
CA PHE A 52 -10.36 -20.10 -12.06
C PHE A 52 -11.06 -18.95 -12.82
N VAL A 53 -10.80 -17.72 -12.37
CA VAL A 53 -11.20 -16.46 -13.04
C VAL A 53 -9.99 -15.60 -13.44
N GLY A 54 -8.78 -16.01 -13.03
CA GLY A 54 -7.51 -15.35 -13.26
C GLY A 54 -6.38 -16.39 -13.21
N GLU A 55 -5.27 -16.10 -12.54
CA GLU A 55 -4.10 -17.00 -12.51
C GLU A 55 -4.25 -18.16 -11.50
N LYS A 56 -4.86 -17.88 -10.34
CA LYS A 56 -5.07 -18.85 -9.26
C LYS A 56 -6.10 -19.90 -9.66
N ARG A 57 -5.78 -21.17 -9.38
CA ARG A 57 -6.64 -22.33 -9.61
C ARG A 57 -7.11 -22.92 -8.30
N PHE A 58 -8.38 -23.31 -8.25
CA PHE A 58 -9.05 -23.78 -7.04
C PHE A 58 -9.73 -25.14 -7.28
N GLU A 59 -9.71 -25.99 -6.25
CA GLU A 59 -10.41 -27.29 -6.28
C GLU A 59 -11.93 -27.10 -6.27
N SER A 60 -12.42 -26.05 -5.61
CA SER A 60 -13.84 -25.75 -5.54
C SER A 60 -14.16 -24.29 -5.93
N ILE A 61 -15.37 -24.08 -6.44
CA ILE A 61 -15.91 -22.73 -6.66
C ILE A 61 -15.97 -21.94 -5.35
N HIS A 62 -16.25 -22.61 -4.23
CA HIS A 62 -16.34 -21.97 -2.93
C HIS A 62 -15.00 -21.35 -2.49
N ASP A 63 -13.89 -22.07 -2.69
CA ASP A 63 -12.55 -21.56 -2.39
C ASP A 63 -12.20 -20.36 -3.28
N LEU A 64 -12.53 -20.45 -4.58
CA LEU A 64 -12.36 -19.35 -5.52
C LEU A 64 -13.12 -18.10 -5.07
N VAL A 65 -14.40 -18.25 -4.73
CA VAL A 65 -15.25 -17.14 -4.26
C VAL A 65 -14.72 -16.56 -2.95
N THR A 66 -14.26 -17.43 -2.04
CA THR A 66 -13.70 -17.00 -0.74
C THR A 66 -12.44 -16.18 -0.92
N ASP A 67 -11.47 -16.65 -1.70
CA ASP A 67 -10.23 -15.91 -2.04
C ASP A 67 -10.55 -14.60 -2.79
N GLY A 68 -11.51 -14.65 -3.71
CA GLY A 68 -11.98 -13.48 -4.46
C GLY A 68 -12.60 -12.41 -3.56
N LEU A 69 -13.46 -12.79 -2.61
CA LEU A 69 -14.07 -11.86 -1.64
C LEU A 69 -13.03 -11.25 -0.70
N ILE A 70 -12.08 -12.04 -0.22
CA ILE A 70 -10.96 -11.54 0.60
C ILE A 70 -10.16 -10.50 -0.19
N THR A 71 -9.79 -10.83 -1.42
CA THR A 71 -9.04 -9.95 -2.32
C THR A 71 -9.81 -8.65 -2.55
N LEU A 72 -11.08 -8.73 -2.96
CA LEU A 72 -11.94 -7.57 -3.19
C LEU A 72 -12.06 -6.68 -1.94
N TYR A 73 -12.25 -7.28 -0.78
CA TYR A 73 -12.39 -6.55 0.48
C TYR A 73 -11.10 -5.81 0.86
N ILE A 74 -9.96 -6.51 0.82
CA ILE A 74 -8.65 -5.95 1.16
C ILE A 74 -8.27 -4.83 0.19
N GLU A 75 -8.40 -5.06 -1.12
CA GLU A 75 -8.10 -4.05 -2.13
C GLU A 75 -9.02 -2.83 -1.97
N THR A 76 -10.30 -3.03 -1.70
CA THR A 76 -11.26 -1.92 -1.53
C THR A 76 -10.96 -1.09 -0.28
N LYS A 77 -10.55 -1.71 0.82
CA LYS A 77 -10.39 -1.02 2.11
C LYS A 77 -8.97 -0.54 2.40
N ALA A 78 -7.96 -1.19 1.83
CA ALA A 78 -6.56 -0.97 2.16
C ALA A 78 -5.69 -0.64 0.94
N ALA A 79 -6.25 -0.34 -0.24
CA ALA A 79 -5.48 0.00 -1.44
C ALA A 79 -4.35 1.02 -1.19
N GLU A 80 -4.64 2.12 -0.50
CA GLU A 80 -3.64 3.15 -0.22
C GLU A 80 -2.54 2.64 0.73
N TYR A 81 -2.93 1.85 1.74
CA TYR A 81 -1.97 1.24 2.65
C TYR A 81 -1.06 0.25 1.90
N ILE A 82 -1.65 -0.64 1.10
CA ILE A 82 -0.93 -1.62 0.26
C ILE A 82 0.07 -0.91 -0.66
N ALA A 83 -0.34 0.18 -1.31
CA ALA A 83 0.54 0.99 -2.17
C ALA A 83 1.74 1.58 -1.40
N LYS A 84 1.58 1.85 -0.10
CA LYS A 84 2.64 2.38 0.77
C LYS A 84 3.44 1.30 1.49
N MET A 85 3.06 0.02 1.43
CA MET A 85 3.76 -1.06 2.16
C MET A 85 5.24 -1.21 1.75
N THR A 86 5.61 -0.75 0.56
CA THR A 86 6.99 -0.76 0.06
C THR A 86 7.81 0.47 0.49
N ILE A 87 7.16 1.47 1.10
CA ILE A 87 7.83 2.65 1.64
C ILE A 87 8.39 2.27 3.01
N ASN A 88 9.71 2.38 3.16
CA ASN A 88 10.48 1.96 4.34
C ASN A 88 10.43 0.43 4.59
N PRO A 89 10.95 -0.38 3.65
CA PRO A 89 10.97 -1.83 3.82
C PRO A 89 11.89 -2.21 4.98
N ILE A 90 11.43 -3.13 5.82
CA ILE A 90 12.20 -3.59 6.99
C ILE A 90 13.22 -4.70 6.64
N TYR A 91 13.22 -5.18 5.39
CA TYR A 91 14.02 -6.34 4.97
C TYR A 91 15.53 -6.16 5.24
N GLU A 92 16.05 -4.94 5.04
CA GLU A 92 17.46 -4.61 5.30
C GLU A 92 17.88 -4.77 6.77
N HIS A 93 16.93 -4.67 7.70
CA HIS A 93 17.20 -4.60 9.13
C HIS A 93 16.86 -5.89 9.90
N VAL A 94 16.04 -6.77 9.30
CA VAL A 94 15.44 -7.93 10.00
C VAL A 94 16.05 -9.28 9.55
N GLY A 95 16.91 -9.28 8.53
CA GLY A 95 17.52 -10.49 7.96
C GLY A 95 18.80 -10.97 8.67
N TYR A 96 19.18 -12.23 8.44
CA TYR A 96 20.43 -12.82 8.94
C TYR A 96 21.70 -12.03 8.55
N THR A 97 21.63 -11.21 7.50
CA THR A 97 22.72 -10.32 7.08
C THR A 97 23.08 -9.25 8.10
N THR A 98 22.18 -8.85 9.00
CA THR A 98 22.47 -7.91 10.10
C THR A 98 23.07 -8.59 11.33
N LEU A 99 22.93 -9.91 11.48
CA LEU A 99 23.51 -10.68 12.59
C LEU A 99 25.01 -10.96 12.42
N ASN A 100 25.49 -10.99 11.17
CA ASN A 100 26.90 -11.17 10.85
C ASN A 100 27.67 -9.84 10.73
N GLN A 101 27.00 -8.70 10.95
CA GLN A 101 27.68 -7.42 11.09
C GLN A 101 28.15 -7.32 12.54
N GLU A 102 29.46 -7.41 12.77
CA GLU A 102 30.03 -7.05 14.07
C GLU A 102 29.52 -5.65 14.46
N PRO A 103 29.19 -5.40 15.75
CA PRO A 103 28.83 -4.07 16.18
C PRO A 103 30.02 -3.15 15.93
N THR A 104 29.97 -2.38 14.84
CA THR A 104 30.85 -1.24 14.66
C THR A 104 30.50 -0.27 15.78
N LEU A 105 31.29 -0.31 16.85
CA LEU A 105 31.33 0.69 17.91
C LEU A 105 31.52 2.05 17.23
N LYS A 106 30.41 2.74 16.93
CA LYS A 106 30.43 4.17 16.71
C LYS A 106 30.86 4.76 18.05
N LYS A 107 32.17 4.98 18.20
CA LYS A 107 32.72 5.82 19.27
C LYS A 107 32.06 7.19 19.12
N HIS A 108 31.02 7.41 19.90
CA HIS A 108 30.62 8.76 20.28
C HIS A 108 31.82 9.40 20.95
N LEU A 109 32.47 10.35 20.28
CA LEU A 109 33.27 11.35 20.98
C LEU A 109 32.28 12.28 21.70
N PRO A 110 32.37 12.45 23.03
CA PRO A 110 31.76 13.58 23.69
C PRO A 110 32.76 14.75 23.67
N HIS A 111 32.39 15.86 23.05
CA HIS A 111 33.02 17.16 23.30
C HIS A 111 31.89 18.18 23.23
N SER A 112 31.44 18.77 24.33
CA SER A 112 32.13 19.74 25.18
C SER A 112 31.40 19.82 26.54
N PRO A 113 32.01 20.32 27.64
CA PRO A 113 32.04 21.77 27.86
C PRO A 113 33.26 22.28 28.66
N GLU A 114 33.76 23.49 28.36
CA GLU A 114 34.11 24.49 29.39
C GLU A 114 34.42 25.85 28.73
N ALA A 115 33.64 26.85 29.11
CA ALA A 115 33.92 28.27 28.87
C ALA A 115 34.49 28.86 30.17
N PRO A 116 35.53 29.71 30.13
CA PRO A 116 35.92 30.50 31.29
C PRO A 116 35.23 31.88 31.26
N ASP A 117 34.57 32.23 32.38
CA ASP A 117 34.03 33.55 32.70
C ASP A 117 35.11 34.65 32.84
N GLY A 118 34.75 35.91 32.55
CA GLY A 118 35.59 37.13 32.42
C GLY A 118 36.23 37.69 33.72
N PRO A 119 36.57 39.02 33.85
CA PRO A 119 35.93 40.20 33.21
C PRO A 119 36.86 41.40 32.84
N ASP A 120 36.20 42.51 32.45
CA ASP A 120 36.54 43.94 32.57
C ASP A 120 37.29 44.76 31.49
N GLU A 121 36.49 45.64 30.88
CA GLU A 121 36.63 47.10 30.70
C GLU A 121 37.87 47.74 30.05
N ASN A 122 37.54 48.65 29.11
CA ASN A 122 38.23 49.90 28.79
C ASN A 122 39.21 49.92 27.58
N LYS A 123 38.67 50.20 26.39
CA LYS A 123 39.25 51.18 25.44
C LYS A 123 38.16 51.68 24.48
N LEU A 124 37.54 52.82 24.81
CA LEU A 124 37.82 54.15 24.23
C LEU A 124 37.34 54.27 22.76
N LEU A 125 36.13 54.77 22.53
CA LEU A 125 35.77 56.19 22.26
C LEU A 125 36.08 56.65 20.82
N MET A 126 35.08 57.32 20.22
CA MET A 126 35.15 58.24 19.06
C MET A 126 35.31 57.55 17.69
N THR A 127 34.60 57.88 16.61
CA THR A 127 33.77 59.04 16.24
C THR A 127 33.10 58.79 14.88
N ALA A 128 31.92 59.39 14.70
CA ALA A 128 31.40 60.04 13.48
C ALA A 128 31.25 59.26 12.15
N SER A 129 29.98 59.16 11.73
CA SER A 129 29.43 59.70 10.46
C SER A 129 30.45 60.31 9.49
N THR A 130 30.44 59.91 8.21
CA THR A 130 30.16 60.78 7.04
C THR A 130 30.08 59.94 5.75
N ALA A 131 29.28 60.46 4.82
CA ALA A 131 28.83 59.92 3.56
C ALA A 131 29.85 59.92 2.40
N LYS A 132 29.51 59.15 1.34
CA LYS A 132 29.54 59.48 -0.10
C LYS A 132 30.89 59.80 -0.78
N ALA A 133 31.25 59.00 -1.80
CA ALA A 133 31.34 59.39 -3.23
C ALA A 133 32.42 58.61 -4.04
N SER A 134 31.95 57.95 -5.11
CA SER A 134 32.42 57.97 -6.51
C SER A 134 33.91 57.77 -6.91
N ALA A 135 34.02 57.01 -8.02
CA ALA A 135 35.00 57.06 -9.12
C ALA A 135 36.26 56.19 -9.02
N HIS A 136 36.27 55.07 -9.74
CA HIS A 136 36.96 54.94 -11.03
C HIS A 136 36.29 53.87 -11.89
#